data_AF-A0A4Y7QL31-F1
#
_entry.id   AF-A0A4Y7QL31-F1
#
_cell.length_a   1.000
_cell.length_b   1.000
_cell.length_c   1.000
_cell.angle_alpha   90.00
_cell.angle_beta   90.00
_cell.angle_gamma   90.00
#
_symmetry.space_group_name_H-M   'P 1'
#
loop_
_entity.id
_entity.type
_entity.pdbx_description
1 polymer ?
#
loop_
_entity_poly.entity_id
_entity_poly.type
_entity_poly.pdbx_seq_one_letter_code
_entity_poly.pdbx_strand_id
1 'polypeptide(L)'
;PFPSAPDASSLPAELVATVQSRPDLFKVVTPIHVDIFENLLQRHPNTALVKSVCRGLREGFWPWATIPPEYPITHDIAQDLFNDPDEAKFFTEKIAEERSLGRISQPFGTELMPGTYNMPVFIISQNGKYRIVDNHSSGGFSLNSMIPKDERHMRMDGIQKLGFYLR
;
A
#
# COMPACT_ATOMS: atom_id res chain seq x y z
N PRO A 1 5.46 11.52 13.21
CA PRO A 1 6.36 10.66 12.39
C PRO A 1 5.55 9.46 11.89
N PHE A 2 5.90 8.87 10.75
CA PHE A 2 5.26 7.66 10.24
C PHE A 2 5.73 6.42 11.03
N PRO A 3 4.85 5.45 11.33
CA PRO A 3 5.20 4.24 12.05
C PRO A 3 6.16 3.37 11.24
N SER A 4 6.84 2.49 11.93
CA SER A 4 7.53 1.36 11.31
C SER A 4 6.52 0.27 10.98
N ALA A 5 6.88 -0.63 10.05
CA ALA A 5 6.27 -1.93 10.03
C ALA A 5 6.48 -2.65 11.39
N PRO A 6 5.55 -3.53 11.82
CA PRO A 6 5.74 -4.33 13.02
C PRO A 6 6.93 -5.27 12.87
N ASP A 7 7.40 -5.82 13.98
CA ASP A 7 8.50 -6.79 13.96
C ASP A 7 8.10 -8.02 13.14
N ALA A 8 9.01 -8.54 12.33
CA ALA A 8 8.78 -9.71 11.50
C ALA A 8 8.34 -10.94 12.33
N SER A 9 8.80 -11.06 13.58
CA SER A 9 8.39 -12.16 14.48
C SER A 9 6.94 -12.08 14.93
N SER A 10 6.29 -10.92 14.75
CA SER A 10 4.88 -10.70 15.07
C SER A 10 3.95 -10.90 13.87
N LEU A 11 4.51 -11.13 12.68
CA LEU A 11 3.77 -11.40 11.45
C LEU A 11 3.78 -12.90 11.13
N PRO A 12 2.82 -13.39 10.32
CA PRO A 12 2.86 -14.77 9.82
C PRO A 12 4.18 -15.07 9.10
N ALA A 13 4.85 -16.16 9.46
CA ALA A 13 6.19 -16.49 8.98
C ALA A 13 6.21 -16.70 7.45
N GLU A 14 5.14 -17.25 6.90
CA GLU A 14 4.99 -17.50 5.47
C GLU A 14 4.86 -16.19 4.69
N LEU A 15 4.15 -15.19 5.23
CA LEU A 15 4.08 -13.84 4.64
C LEU A 15 5.47 -13.19 4.61
N VAL A 16 6.20 -13.26 5.73
CA VAL A 16 7.56 -12.69 5.81
C VAL A 16 8.48 -13.38 4.81
N ALA A 17 8.41 -14.70 4.69
CA ALA A 17 9.19 -15.47 3.72
C ALA A 17 8.85 -15.08 2.27
N THR A 18 7.58 -14.87 1.94
CA THR A 18 7.16 -14.39 0.61
C THR A 18 7.79 -13.04 0.28
N VAL A 19 7.70 -12.05 1.18
CA VAL A 19 8.23 -10.70 0.93
C VAL A 19 9.76 -10.73 0.77
N GLN A 20 10.46 -11.51 1.60
CA GLN A 20 11.92 -11.61 1.56
C GLN A 20 12.42 -12.37 0.32
N SER A 21 11.71 -13.41 -0.12
CA SER A 21 12.12 -14.23 -1.26
C SER A 21 11.79 -13.62 -2.62
N ARG A 22 10.88 -12.63 -2.68
CA ARG A 22 10.37 -12.01 -3.92
C ARG A 22 10.55 -10.48 -3.97
N PRO A 23 11.79 -9.96 -3.84
CA PRO A 23 12.04 -8.52 -3.96
C PRO A 23 11.67 -7.96 -5.35
N ASP A 24 11.59 -8.81 -6.37
CA ASP A 24 11.13 -8.49 -7.71
C ASP A 24 9.63 -8.13 -7.76
N LEU A 25 8.82 -8.66 -6.84
CA LEU A 25 7.39 -8.37 -6.76
C LEU A 25 7.06 -7.18 -5.88
N PHE A 26 7.81 -7.00 -4.78
CA PHE A 26 7.51 -5.99 -3.75
C PHE A 26 8.46 -4.79 -3.83
N LYS A 27 8.72 -4.30 -5.04
CA LYS A 27 9.63 -3.17 -5.25
C LYS A 27 8.98 -1.86 -4.83
N VAL A 28 9.71 -1.07 -4.04
CA VAL A 28 9.33 0.32 -3.75
C VAL A 28 9.91 1.22 -4.83
N VAL A 29 9.03 1.79 -5.66
CA VAL A 29 9.40 2.74 -6.72
C VAL A 29 8.91 4.13 -6.33
N THR A 30 9.84 5.08 -6.25
CA THR A 30 9.53 6.48 -5.97
C THR A 30 10.21 7.38 -7.01
N PRO A 31 9.52 8.42 -7.53
CA PRO A 31 10.15 9.42 -8.39
C PRO A 31 11.02 10.41 -7.59
N ILE A 32 11.02 10.33 -6.25
CA ILE A 32 11.76 11.24 -5.39
C ILE A 32 13.19 10.74 -5.21
N HIS A 33 14.17 11.60 -5.48
CA HIS A 33 15.57 11.34 -5.11
C HIS A 33 15.74 11.46 -3.59
N VAL A 34 15.55 10.34 -2.88
CA VAL A 34 15.45 10.33 -1.41
C VAL A 34 16.70 10.90 -0.73
N ASP A 35 17.90 10.62 -1.26
CA ASP A 35 19.14 11.12 -0.67
C ASP A 35 19.27 12.65 -0.76
N ILE A 36 18.82 13.22 -1.89
CA ILE A 36 18.78 14.68 -2.07
C ILE A 36 17.71 15.27 -1.15
N PHE A 37 16.52 14.66 -1.10
CA PHE A 37 15.44 15.08 -0.22
C PHE A 37 15.87 15.08 1.26
N GLU A 38 16.54 14.04 1.72
CA GLU A 38 17.07 13.93 3.08
C GLU A 38 18.15 14.98 3.36
N ASN A 39 19.06 15.23 2.41
CA ASN A 39 20.11 16.23 2.55
C ASN A 39 19.56 17.66 2.65
N LEU A 40 18.57 18.00 1.81
CA LEU A 40 17.90 19.30 1.85
C LEU A 40 17.20 19.54 3.20
N LEU A 41 16.75 18.48 3.86
CA LEU A 41 16.04 18.52 5.14
C LEU A 41 16.93 18.22 6.36
N GLN A 42 18.25 18.14 6.20
CA GLN A 42 19.16 17.76 7.29
C GLN A 42 19.06 18.68 8.53
N ARG A 43 18.66 19.95 8.36
CA ARG A 43 18.49 20.94 9.44
C ARG A 43 17.03 21.11 9.87
N HIS A 44 16.13 20.24 9.40
CA HIS A 44 14.71 20.35 9.75
C HIS A 44 14.51 20.04 11.24
N PRO A 45 13.77 20.88 12.00
CA PRO A 45 13.62 20.72 13.45
C PRO A 45 12.90 19.42 13.83
N ASN A 46 11.99 18.93 12.98
CA ASN A 46 11.34 17.65 13.18
C ASN A 46 12.12 16.50 12.49
N THR A 47 13.34 16.22 12.98
CA THR A 47 14.21 15.19 12.40
C THR A 47 13.58 13.79 12.42
N ALA A 48 12.76 13.49 13.43
CA ALA A 48 12.05 12.21 13.52
C ALA A 48 11.07 12.01 12.36
N LEU A 49 10.32 13.05 11.98
CA LEU A 49 9.44 13.00 10.81
C LEU A 49 10.24 12.81 9.52
N VAL A 50 11.31 13.60 9.32
CA VAL A 50 12.15 13.50 8.11
C VAL A 50 12.70 12.09 7.95
N LYS A 51 13.28 11.51 9.00
CA LYS A 51 13.79 10.14 8.99
C LYS A 51 12.70 9.13 8.63
N SER A 52 11.51 9.25 9.24
CA SER A 52 10.39 8.34 8.95
C SER A 52 9.88 8.44 7.51
N VAL A 53 9.86 9.64 6.93
CA VAL A 53 9.50 9.86 5.51
C VAL A 53 10.55 9.26 4.59
N CYS A 54 11.83 9.54 4.84
CA CYS A 54 12.92 9.02 4.00
C CYS A 54 12.95 7.49 4.02
N ARG A 55 12.73 6.88 5.19
CA ARG A 55 12.53 5.44 5.31
C ARG A 55 11.33 4.97 4.47
N GLY A 56 10.16 5.60 4.63
CA GLY A 56 8.95 5.22 3.88
C GLY A 56 9.11 5.33 2.37
N LEU A 57 9.91 6.29 1.88
CA LEU A 57 10.22 6.44 0.46
C LEU A 57 11.19 5.37 -0.07
N ARG A 58 12.05 4.79 0.80
CA ARG A 58 13.00 3.72 0.43
C ARG A 58 12.42 2.32 0.60
N GLU A 59 11.66 2.12 1.66
CA GLU A 59 11.23 0.81 2.16
C GLU A 59 9.71 0.61 2.15
N GLY A 60 8.93 1.65 1.84
CA GLY A 60 7.48 1.63 1.84
C GLY A 60 6.87 2.16 3.16
N PHE A 61 5.63 2.63 3.08
CA PHE A 61 4.89 3.14 4.23
C PHE A 61 4.01 2.05 4.84
N TRP A 62 4.11 1.86 6.16
CA TRP A 62 3.21 0.97 6.88
C TRP A 62 1.82 1.62 7.03
N PRO A 63 0.73 0.96 6.62
CA PRO A 63 -0.62 1.53 6.63
C PRO A 63 -1.33 1.42 7.99
N TRP A 64 -0.60 1.22 9.10
CA TRP A 64 -1.17 0.97 10.43
C TRP A 64 -2.07 -0.27 10.50
N ALA A 65 -1.87 -1.24 9.59
CA ALA A 65 -2.61 -2.48 9.61
C ALA A 65 -2.20 -3.35 10.81
N THR A 66 -3.18 -4.03 11.39
CA THR A 66 -3.01 -5.14 12.34
C THR A 66 -3.77 -6.32 11.76
N ILE A 67 -3.08 -7.43 11.48
CA ILE A 67 -3.71 -8.63 10.91
C ILE A 67 -4.43 -9.39 12.04
N PRO A 68 -5.77 -9.51 12.00
CA PRO A 68 -6.49 -10.27 13.01
C PRO A 68 -6.18 -11.78 12.90
N PRO A 69 -6.15 -12.54 14.01
CA PRO A 69 -5.82 -13.97 13.98
C PRO A 69 -6.72 -14.83 13.08
N GLU A 70 -7.96 -14.39 12.85
CA GLU A 70 -8.94 -15.05 12.00
C GLU A 70 -8.72 -14.83 10.49
N TYR A 71 -7.82 -13.91 10.11
CA TYR A 71 -7.55 -13.66 8.70
C TYR A 71 -6.77 -14.82 8.08
N PRO A 72 -7.17 -15.32 6.90
CA PRO A 72 -6.46 -16.39 6.24
C PRO A 72 -5.10 -15.90 5.72
N ILE A 73 -4.17 -16.83 5.53
CA ILE A 73 -2.85 -16.49 4.97
C ILE A 73 -2.95 -15.96 3.53
N THR A 74 -3.92 -16.44 2.76
CA THR A 74 -4.29 -15.92 1.43
C THR A 74 -5.80 -15.77 1.34
N HIS A 75 -6.24 -14.78 0.59
CA HIS A 75 -7.65 -14.59 0.30
C HIS A 75 -7.84 -14.24 -1.17
N ASP A 76 -8.60 -15.06 -1.87
CA ASP A 76 -8.91 -14.85 -3.28
C ASP A 76 -10.39 -14.59 -3.47
N ILE A 77 -10.73 -13.38 -3.89
CA ILE A 77 -12.07 -12.99 -4.30
C ILE A 77 -12.06 -12.58 -5.77
N ALA A 78 -11.38 -13.40 -6.59
CA ALA A 78 -11.34 -13.30 -8.03
C ALA A 78 -12.72 -12.97 -8.61
N GLN A 79 -12.70 -12.03 -9.53
CA GLN A 79 -13.85 -11.59 -10.29
C GLN A 79 -13.66 -11.99 -11.75
N ASP A 80 -14.77 -12.20 -12.45
CA ASP A 80 -14.75 -12.35 -13.90
C ASP A 80 -14.20 -11.07 -14.54
N LEU A 81 -13.64 -11.22 -15.75
CA LEU A 81 -13.20 -10.09 -16.55
C LEU A 81 -14.38 -9.16 -16.88
N PHE A 82 -14.07 -7.89 -17.12
CA PHE A 82 -15.07 -6.88 -17.49
C PHE A 82 -15.84 -7.31 -18.75
N ASN A 83 -17.17 -7.29 -18.67
CA ASN A 83 -18.05 -7.66 -19.79
C ASN A 83 -18.05 -6.59 -20.90
N ASP A 84 -17.79 -5.33 -20.56
CA ASP A 84 -17.65 -4.23 -21.51
C ASP A 84 -16.27 -4.29 -22.20
N PRO A 85 -16.20 -4.44 -23.53
CA PRO A 85 -14.93 -4.48 -24.26
C PRO A 85 -14.06 -3.25 -24.08
N ASP A 86 -14.65 -2.06 -23.92
CA ASP A 86 -13.90 -0.80 -23.75
C ASP A 86 -13.27 -0.75 -22.35
N GLU A 87 -13.99 -1.22 -21.32
CA GLU A 87 -13.45 -1.36 -19.97
C GLU A 87 -12.33 -2.40 -19.92
N ALA A 88 -12.52 -3.57 -20.54
CA ALA A 88 -11.51 -4.62 -20.60
C ALA A 88 -10.23 -4.16 -21.30
N LYS A 89 -10.38 -3.42 -22.40
CA LYS A 89 -9.26 -2.80 -23.13
C LYS A 89 -8.55 -1.77 -22.27
N PHE A 90 -9.29 -0.83 -21.67
CA PHE A 90 -8.73 0.18 -20.79
C PHE A 90 -7.95 -0.43 -19.62
N PHE A 91 -8.51 -1.45 -18.96
CA PHE A 91 -7.84 -2.17 -17.89
C PHE A 91 -6.50 -2.73 -18.35
N THR A 92 -6.51 -3.46 -19.47
CA THR A 92 -5.32 -4.13 -20.01
C THR A 92 -4.22 -3.13 -20.36
N GLU A 93 -4.57 -2.04 -21.06
CA GLU A 93 -3.63 -0.98 -21.43
C GLU A 93 -3.05 -0.28 -20.19
N LYS A 94 -3.90 0.00 -19.20
CA LYS A 94 -3.47 0.69 -17.98
C LYS A 94 -2.57 -0.18 -17.11
N ILE A 95 -2.87 -1.47 -16.97
CA ILE A 95 -1.99 -2.41 -16.26
C ILE A 95 -0.64 -2.55 -16.98
N ALA A 96 -0.64 -2.59 -18.32
CA ALA A 96 0.60 -2.64 -19.09
C ALA A 96 1.45 -1.37 -18.90
N GLU A 97 0.82 -0.19 -18.88
CA GLU A 97 1.48 1.08 -18.57
C GLU A 97 2.10 1.06 -17.17
N GLU A 98 1.35 0.73 -16.13
CA GLU A 98 1.85 0.71 -14.74
C GLU A 98 2.96 -0.35 -14.55
N ARG A 99 2.92 -1.47 -15.28
CA ARG A 99 4.02 -2.44 -15.34
C ARG A 99 5.27 -1.87 -16.01
N SER A 100 5.12 -1.12 -17.10
CA SER A 100 6.26 -0.48 -17.77
C SER A 100 6.96 0.56 -16.88
N LEU A 101 6.19 1.19 -15.98
CA LEU A 101 6.69 2.12 -14.96
C LEU A 101 7.23 1.40 -13.71
N GLY A 102 7.13 0.07 -13.64
CA GLY A 102 7.58 -0.74 -12.51
C GLY A 102 6.76 -0.57 -11.23
N ARG A 103 5.56 0.02 -11.31
CA ARG A 103 4.65 0.20 -10.15
C ARG A 103 3.82 -1.04 -9.88
N ILE A 104 3.55 -1.82 -10.93
CA ILE A 104 2.94 -3.15 -10.85
C ILE A 104 3.99 -4.17 -11.26
N SER A 105 4.11 -5.27 -10.52
CA SER A 105 5.05 -6.34 -10.82
C SER A 105 4.65 -7.12 -12.08
N GLN A 106 5.57 -7.96 -12.54
CA GLN A 106 5.20 -9.01 -13.51
C GLN A 106 4.27 -10.03 -12.84
N PRO A 107 3.43 -10.74 -13.63
CA PRO A 107 2.69 -11.90 -13.13
C PRO A 107 3.65 -12.94 -12.55
N PHE A 108 3.23 -13.61 -11.48
CA PHE A 108 4.06 -14.59 -10.78
C PHE A 108 3.46 -16.01 -10.72
N GLY A 109 2.41 -16.26 -11.49
CA GLY A 109 1.70 -17.54 -11.54
C GLY A 109 0.19 -17.33 -11.48
N THR A 110 -0.53 -18.45 -11.35
CA THR A 110 -1.99 -18.49 -11.19
C THR A 110 -2.43 -18.65 -9.75
N GLU A 111 -1.49 -18.92 -8.83
CA GLU A 111 -1.76 -19.13 -7.41
C GLU A 111 -1.22 -17.97 -6.58
N LEU A 112 -1.98 -17.55 -5.57
CA LEU A 112 -1.55 -16.54 -4.62
C LEU A 112 -0.42 -17.07 -3.73
N MET A 113 0.57 -16.23 -3.50
CA MET A 113 1.62 -16.52 -2.53
C MET A 113 1.13 -16.26 -1.11
N PRO A 114 1.65 -16.99 -0.10
CA PRO A 114 1.32 -16.72 1.29
C PRO A 114 1.48 -15.25 1.66
N GLY A 115 0.47 -14.67 2.30
CA GLY A 115 0.41 -13.26 2.66
C GLY A 115 -0.13 -12.32 1.57
N THR A 116 -0.54 -12.84 0.41
CA THR A 116 -1.11 -12.04 -0.70
C THR A 116 -2.61 -12.26 -0.84
N TYR A 117 -3.32 -11.17 -1.13
CA TYR A 117 -4.77 -11.12 -1.25
C TYR A 117 -5.13 -10.62 -2.65
N ASN A 118 -6.07 -11.27 -3.31
CA ASN A 118 -6.68 -10.80 -4.55
C ASN A 118 -8.00 -10.11 -4.21
N MET A 119 -8.07 -8.79 -4.37
CA MET A 119 -9.25 -7.98 -4.08
C MET A 119 -9.92 -7.54 -5.39
N PRO A 120 -11.25 -7.34 -5.43
CA PRO A 120 -11.95 -7.00 -6.66
C PRO A 120 -11.60 -5.59 -7.09
N VAL A 121 -11.60 -5.41 -8.41
CA VAL A 121 -11.20 -4.17 -9.07
C VAL A 121 -12.32 -3.73 -10.01
N PHE A 122 -12.76 -2.48 -9.89
CA PHE A 122 -13.86 -1.97 -10.71
C PHE A 122 -13.36 -0.86 -11.62
N ILE A 123 -14.01 -0.71 -12.78
CA ILE A 123 -13.83 0.46 -13.62
C ILE A 123 -15.02 1.39 -13.40
N ILE A 124 -14.72 2.66 -13.19
CA ILE A 124 -15.72 3.72 -13.18
C ILE A 124 -15.41 4.72 -14.28
N SER A 125 -16.45 5.29 -14.88
CA SER A 125 -16.32 6.43 -15.77
C SER A 125 -16.68 7.72 -15.02
N GLN A 126 -15.74 8.65 -14.96
CA GLN A 126 -15.96 9.96 -14.35
C GLN A 126 -15.51 11.05 -15.31
N ASN A 127 -16.44 11.95 -15.68
CA ASN A 127 -16.21 13.03 -16.65
C ASN A 127 -15.65 12.52 -17.99
N GLY A 128 -16.18 11.39 -18.47
CA GLY A 128 -15.76 10.77 -19.74
C GLY A 128 -14.39 10.09 -19.70
N LYS A 129 -13.81 9.87 -18.52
CA LYS A 129 -12.54 9.15 -18.35
C LYS A 129 -12.72 7.95 -17.44
N TYR A 130 -12.18 6.80 -17.87
CA TYR A 130 -12.15 5.61 -17.05
C TYR A 130 -11.11 5.73 -15.93
N ARG A 131 -11.40 5.10 -14.79
CA ARG A 131 -10.52 4.96 -13.63
C ARG A 131 -10.64 3.55 -13.08
N ILE A 132 -9.50 2.96 -12.72
CA ILE A 132 -9.42 1.68 -12.00
C ILE A 132 -9.59 1.97 -10.51
N VAL A 133 -10.40 1.16 -9.82
CA VAL A 133 -10.65 1.26 -8.38
C VAL A 133 -10.47 -0.12 -7.74
N ASP A 134 -9.44 -0.25 -6.89
CA ASP A 134 -9.26 -1.43 -6.05
C ASP A 134 -10.20 -1.35 -4.84
N ASN A 135 -11.10 -2.32 -4.70
CA ASN A 135 -12.03 -2.37 -3.57
C ASN A 135 -11.46 -3.20 -2.43
N HIS A 136 -10.52 -2.59 -1.72
CA HIS A 136 -9.91 -3.13 -0.50
C HIS A 136 -10.88 -3.22 0.71
N SER A 137 -12.15 -2.85 0.54
CA SER A 137 -13.19 -2.96 1.57
C SER A 137 -14.18 -4.10 1.31
N SER A 138 -13.98 -4.88 0.24
CA SER A 138 -14.88 -5.96 -0.14
C SER A 138 -14.71 -7.21 0.74
N GLY A 139 -15.81 -7.88 1.04
CA GLY A 139 -15.81 -9.18 1.73
C GLY A 139 -15.52 -9.13 3.23
N GLY A 140 -15.53 -10.31 3.86
CA GLY A 140 -15.30 -10.47 5.30
C GLY A 140 -13.83 -10.28 5.72
N PHE A 141 -12.89 -10.54 4.81
CA PHE A 141 -11.44 -10.42 5.03
C PHE A 141 -10.85 -9.22 4.27
N SER A 142 -11.56 -8.08 4.31
CA SER A 142 -11.13 -6.89 3.58
C SER A 142 -9.86 -6.27 4.17
N LEU A 143 -8.94 -5.83 3.32
CA LEU A 143 -7.66 -5.25 3.75
C LEU A 143 -7.87 -3.98 4.59
N ASN A 144 -8.84 -3.14 4.23
CA ASN A 144 -9.14 -1.91 4.97
C ASN A 144 -9.69 -2.18 6.39
N SER A 145 -10.24 -3.36 6.65
CA SER A 145 -10.67 -3.75 7.99
C SER A 145 -9.51 -4.04 8.94
N MET A 146 -8.31 -4.33 8.41
CA MET A 146 -7.09 -4.48 9.23
C MET A 146 -6.61 -3.14 9.81
N ILE A 147 -7.05 -2.00 9.27
CA ILE A 147 -6.65 -0.68 9.75
C ILE A 147 -7.63 -0.22 10.85
N PRO A 148 -7.15 0.03 12.09
CA PRO A 148 -7.97 0.53 13.19
C PRO A 148 -8.71 1.82 12.80
N LYS A 149 -9.97 1.96 13.21
CA LYS A 149 -10.83 3.08 12.78
C LYS A 149 -10.25 4.45 13.12
N ASP A 150 -9.56 4.56 14.26
CA ASP A 150 -8.90 5.77 14.75
C ASP A 150 -7.64 6.15 13.96
N GLU A 151 -7.07 5.22 13.19
CA GLU A 151 -5.90 5.44 12.32
C GLU A 151 -6.30 5.69 10.85
N ARG A 152 -7.59 5.51 10.48
CA ARG A 152 -8.09 5.76 9.11
C ARG A 152 -8.17 7.25 8.75
N HIS A 153 -8.03 8.15 9.72
CA HIS A 153 -8.13 9.59 9.52
C HIS A 153 -6.76 10.25 9.55
N MET A 154 -6.57 11.27 8.70
CA MET A 154 -5.36 12.08 8.75
C MET A 154 -5.27 12.81 10.09
N ARG A 155 -4.28 12.45 10.92
CA ARG A 155 -4.00 13.12 12.18
C ARG A 155 -3.35 14.47 11.89
N MET A 156 -4.18 15.51 11.77
CA MET A 156 -3.69 16.89 11.62
C MET A 156 -3.02 17.33 12.93
N ASP A 157 -1.84 17.93 12.80
CA ASP A 157 -1.21 18.65 13.91
C ASP A 157 -1.88 20.03 14.03
N GLY A 158 -2.96 20.08 14.82
CA GLY A 158 -3.66 21.32 15.12
C GLY A 158 -3.00 22.13 16.24
N ILE A 159 -3.35 23.41 16.34
CA ILE A 159 -2.91 24.34 17.41
C ILE A 159 -3.10 23.75 18.82
N GLN A 160 -4.11 22.89 19.02
CA GLN A 160 -4.36 22.22 20.30
C GLN A 160 -3.21 21.28 20.71
N LYS A 161 -2.62 20.53 19.77
CA LYS A 161 -1.43 19.70 20.05
C LYS A 161 -0.20 20.55 20.32
N LEU A 162 -0.04 21.66 19.59
CA LEU A 162 1.05 22.62 19.83
C LEU A 162 0.99 23.17 21.27
N GLY A 163 -0.20 23.49 21.77
CA GLY A 163 -0.39 23.94 23.16
C GLY A 163 -0.02 22.91 24.22
N PHE A 164 -0.07 21.61 23.91
CA PHE A 164 0.41 20.54 24.79
C PHE A 164 1.94 20.42 24.81
N TYR A 165 2.61 20.66 23.67
CA TYR A 165 4.07 20.56 23.56
C TYR A 165 4.82 21.82 24.04
N LEU A 166 4.13 22.95 24.18
CA LEU A 166 4.70 24.22 24.65
C LEU A 166 4.53 24.45 26.17
N ARG A 167 4.01 23.47 26.90
CA ARG A 167 3.96 23.44 28.37
C ARG A 167 5.04 22.51 28.91
#